data_AF-A0A7K1H7J6-F1
#
_entry.id   AF-A0A7K1H7J6-F1
#
_cell.length_a   1.000
_cell.length_b   1.000
_cell.length_c   1.000
_cell.angle_alpha   90.00
_cell.angle_beta   90.00
_cell.angle_gamma   90.00
#
_symmetry.space_group_name_H-M   'P 1'
#
loop_
_entity.id
_entity.type
_entity.pdbx_description
1 polymer ?
#
loop_
_entity_poly.entity_id
_entity_poly.type
_entity_poly.pdbx_seq_one_letter_code
_entity_poly.pdbx_strand_id
1 'polypeptide(L)'
;MRQRRTRLVAAVLALILIVVSVAAWRWWHNHPPYGPETLAIKSSLTFVGNEQAQAALGELGSAPLASGRDQLLLGRVSWQTLPKPLDGGYFALFLIDKRTNHKPEVFGVAAPQEAVGIGSAGIENRIAERYSWLRGAGDATFGDDEYRSNGNRLHVADGKASPLTFVALFPYVDEPDPELPMATAPVAMSDLLLALVYLGPDGQVYWAQRLQG
;
A
#
# COMPACT_ATOMS: atom_id res chain seq x y z
N MET A 1 -23.20 49.02 -25.25
CA MET A 1 -23.57 47.59 -25.07
C MET A 1 -22.58 46.59 -25.70
N ARG A 2 -22.01 46.85 -26.88
CA ARG A 2 -21.09 45.93 -27.59
C ARG A 2 -19.83 45.54 -26.77
N GLN A 3 -19.12 46.50 -26.18
CA GLN A 3 -17.91 46.25 -25.37
C GLN A 3 -18.15 45.41 -24.10
N ARG A 4 -19.30 45.56 -23.44
CA ARG A 4 -19.66 44.74 -22.27
C ARG A 4 -19.85 43.26 -22.65
N ARG A 5 -20.49 42.99 -23.79
CA ARG A 5 -20.64 41.63 -24.33
C ARG A 5 -19.29 41.05 -24.73
N THR A 6 -18.41 41.82 -25.38
CA THR A 6 -17.07 41.35 -25.77
C THR A 6 -16.20 40.98 -24.56
N ARG A 7 -16.23 41.78 -23.48
CA ARG A 7 -15.50 41.48 -22.24
C ARG A 7 -16.04 40.26 -21.52
N LEU A 8 -17.36 40.08 -21.48
CA LEU A 8 -18.00 38.89 -20.92
C LEU A 8 -17.63 37.62 -21.70
N VAL A 9 -17.68 37.67 -23.03
CA VAL A 9 -17.28 36.54 -23.88
C VAL A 9 -15.80 36.20 -23.68
N ALA A 10 -14.91 37.21 -23.63
CA ALA A 10 -13.49 36.98 -23.38
C ALA A 10 -13.22 36.36 -21.99
N ALA A 11 -13.91 36.82 -20.95
CA ALA A 11 -13.79 36.27 -19.60
C ALA A 11 -14.28 34.81 -19.54
N VAL A 12 -15.39 34.49 -20.20
CA VAL A 12 -15.91 33.12 -20.30
C VAL A 12 -14.93 32.22 -21.05
N LEU A 13 -14.37 32.68 -22.17
CA LEU A 13 -13.37 31.91 -22.93
C LEU A 13 -12.09 31.67 -22.12
N ALA A 14 -11.62 32.67 -21.38
CA ALA A 14 -10.46 32.51 -20.49
C ALA A 14 -10.73 31.49 -19.39
N LEU A 15 -11.92 31.53 -18.77
CA LEU A 15 -12.32 30.55 -17.75
C LEU A 15 -12.40 29.13 -18.34
N ILE A 16 -12.99 28.97 -19.53
CA ILE A 16 -13.05 27.67 -20.22
C ILE A 16 -11.63 27.15 -20.50
N LEU A 17 -10.73 28.00 -21.01
CA LEU A 17 -9.34 27.61 -21.26
C LEU A 17 -8.65 27.14 -19.98
N ILE A 18 -8.81 27.85 -18.86
CA ILE A 18 -8.24 27.45 -17.57
C ILE A 18 -8.78 26.07 -17.15
N VAL A 19 -10.09 25.86 -17.22
CA VAL A 19 -10.72 24.59 -16.83
C VAL A 19 -10.23 23.45 -17.72
N VAL A 20 -10.16 23.66 -19.04
CA VAL A 20 -9.68 22.65 -20.00
C VAL A 20 -8.21 22.34 -19.78
N SER A 21 -7.36 23.35 -19.56
CA SER A 21 -5.94 23.15 -19.28
C SER A 21 -5.71 22.36 -17.99
N VAL A 22 -6.44 22.69 -16.92
CA VAL A 22 -6.34 21.96 -15.64
C VAL A 22 -6.86 20.53 -15.79
N ALA A 23 -7.96 20.32 -16.51
CA ALA A 23 -8.51 19.00 -16.77
C ALA A 23 -7.55 18.13 -17.61
N ALA A 24 -6.95 18.69 -18.67
CA ALA A 24 -5.99 18.00 -19.51
C ALA A 24 -4.70 17.66 -18.74
N TRP A 25 -4.20 18.59 -17.93
CA TRP A 25 -3.04 18.36 -17.07
C TRP A 25 -3.31 17.26 -16.05
N ARG A 26 -4.47 17.30 -15.37
CA ARG A 26 -4.90 16.24 -14.44
C ARG A 26 -5.08 14.90 -15.14
N TRP A 27 -5.66 14.88 -16.33
CA TRP A 27 -5.85 13.64 -17.08
C TRP A 27 -4.51 13.01 -17.46
N TRP A 28 -3.56 13.81 -17.95
CA TRP A 28 -2.23 13.34 -18.30
C TRP A 28 -1.44 12.86 -17.07
N HIS A 29 -1.47 13.61 -15.97
CA HIS A 29 -0.70 13.30 -14.76
C HIS A 29 -1.25 12.07 -14.01
N ASN A 30 -2.58 11.93 -13.96
CA ASN A 30 -3.25 10.84 -13.24
C ASN A 30 -3.44 9.56 -14.08
N HIS A 31 -2.99 9.53 -15.33
CA HIS A 31 -3.10 8.32 -16.14
C HIS A 31 -1.99 7.34 -15.79
N PRO A 32 -2.31 6.13 -15.27
CA PRO A 32 -1.27 5.16 -15.01
C PRO A 32 -0.65 4.65 -16.32
N PRO A 33 0.64 4.29 -16.33
CA PRO A 33 1.31 3.65 -17.47
C PRO A 33 0.69 2.30 -17.85
N TYR A 34 0.07 1.60 -16.90
CA TYR A 34 -0.67 0.34 -17.07
C TYR A 34 -1.61 0.10 -15.89
N GLY A 35 -2.68 -0.68 -16.11
CA GLY A 35 -3.61 -1.08 -15.06
C GLY A 35 -3.19 -2.35 -14.32
N PRO A 36 -3.83 -2.67 -13.18
CA PRO A 36 -3.54 -3.89 -12.41
C PRO A 36 -3.76 -5.18 -13.21
N GLU A 37 -4.71 -5.18 -14.15
CA GLU A 37 -5.08 -6.32 -14.99
C GLU A 37 -3.91 -6.85 -15.83
N THR A 38 -2.97 -5.99 -16.22
CA THR A 38 -1.82 -6.39 -17.04
C THR A 38 -0.77 -7.16 -16.25
N LEU A 39 -0.82 -7.10 -14.92
CA LEU A 39 0.18 -7.71 -14.04
C LEU A 39 -0.10 -9.18 -13.76
N ALA A 40 -1.33 -9.65 -14.01
CA ALA A 40 -1.79 -11.00 -13.70
C ALA A 40 -1.34 -11.46 -12.30
N ILE A 41 -1.57 -10.60 -11.30
CA ILE A 41 -1.03 -10.78 -9.94
C ILE A 41 -1.57 -12.08 -9.32
N LYS A 42 -0.67 -12.83 -8.72
CA LYS A 42 -0.97 -14.00 -7.90
C LYS A 42 -0.49 -13.75 -6.48
N SER A 43 -1.26 -14.24 -5.51
CA SER A 43 -0.88 -14.13 -4.11
C SER A 43 -1.29 -15.35 -3.31
N SER A 44 -0.57 -15.58 -2.22
CA SER A 44 -0.98 -16.52 -1.17
C SER A 44 -0.53 -16.04 0.20
N LEU A 45 -1.33 -16.38 1.21
CA LEU A 45 -1.06 -16.15 2.62
C LEU A 45 -1.22 -17.47 3.37
N THR A 46 -0.28 -17.79 4.25
CA THR A 46 -0.32 -19.01 5.07
C THR A 46 0.31 -18.74 6.43
N PHE A 47 -0.31 -19.23 7.51
CA PHE A 47 0.32 -19.25 8.83
C PHE A 47 1.45 -20.27 8.88
N VAL A 48 2.57 -19.90 9.47
CA VAL A 48 3.79 -20.73 9.52
C VAL A 48 4.46 -20.68 10.89
N GLY A 49 5.32 -21.65 11.18
CA GLY A 49 6.24 -21.58 12.33
C GLY A 49 7.56 -20.88 11.98
N ASN A 50 8.38 -20.61 13.00
CA ASN A 50 9.68 -19.91 12.85
C ASN A 50 10.60 -20.57 11.80
N GLU A 51 10.73 -21.90 11.82
CA GLU A 51 11.60 -22.64 10.89
C GLU A 51 11.12 -22.48 9.44
N GLN A 52 9.82 -22.65 9.20
CA GLN A 52 9.21 -22.49 7.87
C GLN A 52 9.30 -21.05 7.37
N ALA A 53 9.14 -20.07 8.26
CA ALA A 53 9.29 -18.66 7.95
C ALA A 53 10.73 -18.33 7.49
N GLN A 54 11.74 -18.74 8.26
CA GLN A 54 13.13 -18.50 7.91
C GLN A 54 13.52 -19.26 6.63
N ALA A 55 13.10 -20.52 6.49
CA ALA A 55 13.35 -21.30 5.28
C ALA A 55 12.73 -20.65 4.03
N ALA A 56 11.56 -20.01 4.17
CA ALA A 56 10.91 -19.32 3.06
C ALA A 56 11.62 -18.03 2.64
N LEU A 57 12.29 -17.34 3.57
CA LEU A 57 13.07 -16.14 3.25
C LEU A 57 14.51 -16.46 2.80
N GLY A 58 15.04 -17.61 3.19
CA GLY A 58 16.38 -18.06 2.80
C GLY A 58 17.49 -17.15 3.33
N GLU A 59 18.56 -17.00 2.56
CA GLU A 59 19.71 -16.15 2.92
C GLU A 59 19.48 -14.66 2.60
N LEU A 60 18.46 -14.35 1.77
CA LEU A 60 18.14 -13.00 1.32
C LEU A 60 17.34 -12.20 2.35
N GLY A 61 16.90 -12.82 3.44
CA GLY A 61 16.11 -12.17 4.47
C GLY A 61 16.14 -12.89 5.81
N SER A 62 15.83 -12.15 6.88
CA SER A 62 15.67 -12.71 8.22
C SER A 62 14.20 -12.67 8.60
N ALA A 63 13.67 -13.83 9.02
CA ALA A 63 12.29 -13.90 9.49
C ALA A 63 12.19 -13.27 10.89
N PRO A 64 11.10 -12.54 11.19
CA PRO A 64 10.79 -12.17 12.56
C PRO A 64 10.67 -13.43 13.43
N LEU A 65 11.12 -13.32 14.68
CA LEU A 65 11.02 -14.43 15.63
C LEU A 65 9.70 -14.32 16.39
N ALA A 66 8.81 -15.29 16.21
CA ALA A 66 7.61 -15.43 17.03
C ALA A 66 7.91 -16.24 18.30
N SER A 67 7.28 -15.82 19.40
CA SER A 67 7.38 -16.46 20.70
C SER A 67 6.00 -16.74 21.30
N GLY A 68 5.88 -17.77 22.13
CA GLY A 68 4.62 -18.06 22.84
C GLY A 68 3.41 -18.21 21.92
N ARG A 69 2.50 -17.23 21.96
CA ARG A 69 1.23 -17.19 21.20
C ARG A 69 1.26 -16.27 19.98
N ASP A 70 2.41 -15.67 19.67
CA ASP A 70 2.59 -14.86 18.46
C ASP A 70 2.30 -15.69 17.20
N GLN A 71 1.90 -15.01 16.13
CA GLN A 71 1.63 -15.65 14.84
C GLN A 71 2.54 -15.09 13.76
N LEU A 72 3.15 -15.99 12.97
CA LEU A 72 3.83 -15.63 11.73
C LEU A 72 2.93 -15.93 10.55
N LEU A 73 2.85 -14.96 9.64
CA LEU A 73 2.15 -15.11 8.38
C LEU A 73 3.15 -14.99 7.23
N LEU A 74 3.31 -16.06 6.47
CA LEU A 74 4.06 -16.07 5.22
C LEU A 74 3.17 -15.58 4.09
N GLY A 75 3.61 -14.54 3.39
CA GLY A 75 2.99 -14.03 2.18
C GLY A 75 3.88 -14.19 0.97
N ARG A 76 3.27 -14.55 -0.16
CA ARG A 76 3.91 -14.56 -1.48
C ARG A 76 3.06 -13.77 -2.44
N VAL A 77 3.70 -12.88 -3.20
CA VAL A 77 3.05 -12.09 -4.25
C VAL A 77 3.92 -12.15 -5.50
N SER A 78 3.33 -12.44 -6.64
CA SER A 78 4.03 -12.41 -7.91
C SER A 78 3.19 -11.72 -8.97
N TRP A 79 3.89 -11.05 -9.88
CA TRP A 79 3.34 -10.41 -11.07
C TRP A 79 4.19 -10.74 -12.28
N GLN A 80 3.59 -10.62 -13.46
CA GLN A 80 4.28 -10.72 -14.74
C GLN A 80 5.19 -9.52 -14.97
N THR A 81 6.15 -9.66 -15.89
CA THR A 81 7.03 -8.57 -16.32
C THR A 81 6.23 -7.32 -16.64
N LEU A 82 6.62 -6.20 -16.02
CA LEU A 82 5.92 -4.94 -16.20
C LEU A 82 5.97 -4.47 -17.66
N PRO A 83 4.86 -4.01 -18.24
CA PRO A 83 4.86 -3.44 -19.60
C PRO A 83 5.75 -2.19 -19.72
N LYS A 84 5.90 -1.44 -18.63
CA LYS A 84 6.78 -0.28 -18.49
C LYS A 84 7.44 -0.31 -17.10
N PRO A 85 8.67 0.20 -16.95
CA PRO A 85 9.28 0.39 -15.64
C PRO A 85 8.41 1.26 -14.72
N LEU A 86 8.67 1.20 -13.41
CA LEU A 86 7.95 2.01 -12.41
C LEU A 86 8.25 3.51 -12.52
N ASP A 87 9.38 3.89 -13.14
CA ASP A 87 9.75 5.28 -13.50
C ASP A 87 9.54 6.30 -12.36
N GLY A 88 10.19 6.04 -11.22
CA GLY A 88 10.05 6.83 -9.99
C GLY A 88 8.82 6.52 -9.15
N GLY A 89 7.83 5.80 -9.70
CA GLY A 89 6.76 5.17 -8.94
C GLY A 89 7.20 3.90 -8.20
N TYR A 90 6.28 3.30 -7.46
CA TYR A 90 6.53 2.08 -6.70
C TYR A 90 5.24 1.33 -6.37
N PHE A 91 5.36 0.04 -6.06
CA PHE A 91 4.25 -0.69 -5.45
C PHE A 91 4.30 -0.61 -3.92
N ALA A 92 3.16 -0.32 -3.31
CA ALA A 92 2.94 -0.46 -1.88
C ALA A 92 2.10 -1.71 -1.63
N LEU A 93 2.69 -2.69 -0.94
CA LEU A 93 1.97 -3.89 -0.50
C LEU A 93 1.52 -3.70 0.95
N PHE A 94 0.22 -3.82 1.16
CA PHE A 94 -0.42 -3.69 2.46
C PHE A 94 -0.98 -5.02 2.93
N LEU A 95 -0.64 -5.38 4.16
CA LEU A 95 -1.33 -6.42 4.92
C LEU A 95 -2.04 -5.74 6.08
N ILE A 96 -3.37 -5.81 6.10
CA ILE A 96 -4.21 -5.09 7.04
C ILE A 96 -5.06 -6.11 7.80
N ASP A 97 -5.10 -5.98 9.13
CA ASP A 97 -6.09 -6.64 9.98
C ASP A 97 -7.40 -5.84 9.92
N LYS A 98 -8.46 -6.42 9.36
CA LYS A 98 -9.76 -5.76 9.16
C LYS A 98 -10.50 -5.48 10.47
N ARG A 99 -10.13 -6.15 11.57
CA ARG A 99 -10.78 -5.96 12.89
C ARG A 99 -10.42 -4.60 13.48
N THR A 100 -9.15 -4.22 13.36
CA THR A 100 -8.59 -2.98 13.92
C THR A 100 -8.24 -1.94 12.85
N ASN A 101 -8.14 -2.36 11.58
CA ASN A 101 -7.57 -1.59 10.48
C ASN A 101 -6.10 -1.24 10.68
N HIS A 102 -5.37 -2.04 11.46
CA HIS A 102 -3.95 -1.85 11.69
C HIS A 102 -3.12 -2.75 10.78
N LYS A 103 -1.87 -2.37 10.54
CA LYS A 103 -0.89 -3.20 9.82
C LYS A 103 0.05 -3.89 10.82
N PRO A 104 0.67 -5.02 10.43
CA PRO A 104 1.80 -5.55 11.19
C PRO A 104 2.91 -4.51 11.28
N GLU A 105 3.58 -4.44 12.42
CA GLU A 105 4.74 -3.57 12.57
C GLU A 105 6.00 -4.25 12.05
N VAL A 106 6.15 -5.56 12.25
CA VAL A 106 7.40 -6.26 11.94
C VAL A 106 7.24 -7.15 10.72
N PHE A 107 8.14 -6.94 9.74
CA PHE A 107 8.26 -7.75 8.53
C PHE A 107 9.68 -8.29 8.37
N GLY A 108 9.77 -9.51 7.82
CA GLY A 108 10.95 -10.01 7.13
C GLY A 108 10.64 -10.14 5.64
N VAL A 109 11.61 -9.85 4.77
CA VAL A 109 11.41 -9.88 3.31
C VAL A 109 12.62 -10.53 2.65
N ALA A 110 12.38 -11.36 1.65
CA ALA A 110 13.42 -11.90 0.78
C ALA A 110 13.42 -11.11 -0.53
N ALA A 111 14.37 -10.18 -0.65
CA ALA A 111 14.55 -9.38 -1.85
C ALA A 111 16.00 -8.88 -1.95
N PRO A 112 16.50 -8.56 -3.16
CA PRO A 112 17.73 -7.82 -3.31
C PRO A 112 17.71 -6.52 -2.50
N GLN A 113 18.85 -6.14 -1.94
CA GLN A 113 19.01 -4.87 -1.23
C GLN A 113 18.58 -3.72 -2.17
N GLU A 114 17.88 -2.70 -1.63
CA GLU A 114 17.30 -1.56 -2.36
C GLU A 114 16.01 -1.83 -3.17
N ALA A 115 15.71 -3.10 -3.52
CA ALA A 115 14.50 -3.41 -4.29
C ALA A 115 13.22 -3.30 -3.47
N VAL A 116 13.31 -3.61 -2.16
CA VAL A 116 12.18 -3.56 -1.22
C VAL A 116 12.58 -2.86 0.07
N GLY A 117 11.76 -1.90 0.50
CA GLY A 117 11.85 -1.23 1.79
C GLY A 117 10.67 -1.58 2.70
N ILE A 118 10.87 -1.45 4.01
CA ILE A 118 9.82 -1.61 5.03
C ILE A 118 9.63 -0.25 5.70
N GLY A 119 8.39 0.22 5.81
CA GLY A 119 8.11 1.49 6.47
C GLY A 119 6.74 2.08 6.14
N SER A 120 6.56 3.34 6.49
CA SER A 120 5.45 4.22 6.10
C SER A 120 6.03 5.53 5.55
N ALA A 121 5.31 6.19 4.63
CA ALA A 121 5.76 7.42 3.98
C ALA A 121 4.84 8.64 4.26
N GLY A 122 3.84 8.50 5.14
CA GLY A 122 2.86 9.53 5.50
C GLY A 122 1.89 9.95 4.38
N ILE A 123 2.08 9.46 3.16
CA ILE A 123 1.21 9.76 2.01
C ILE A 123 0.04 8.78 1.89
N GLU A 124 0.05 7.73 2.70
CA GLU A 124 -0.88 6.61 2.66
C GLU A 124 -2.32 7.03 3.01
N ASN A 125 -2.50 8.14 3.72
CA ASN A 125 -3.83 8.71 4.01
C ASN A 125 -4.63 8.98 2.72
N ARG A 126 -3.96 9.40 1.64
CA ARG A 126 -4.58 9.62 0.32
C ARG A 126 -5.12 8.33 -0.30
N ILE A 127 -4.53 7.18 0.04
CA ILE A 127 -4.99 5.86 -0.43
C ILE A 127 -6.34 5.55 0.20
N ALA A 128 -6.47 5.74 1.52
CA ALA A 128 -7.71 5.51 2.25
C ALA A 128 -8.83 6.45 1.81
N GLU A 129 -8.51 7.72 1.51
CA GLU A 129 -9.46 8.70 0.96
C GLU A 129 -10.02 8.25 -0.41
N ARG A 130 -9.15 7.76 -1.30
CA ARG A 130 -9.55 7.32 -2.65
C ARG A 130 -10.21 5.93 -2.64
N TYR A 131 -9.78 5.05 -1.76
CA TYR A 131 -10.21 3.66 -1.64
C TYR A 131 -10.62 3.38 -0.20
N SER A 132 -11.89 3.63 0.15
CA SER A 132 -12.39 3.47 1.51
C SER A 132 -12.24 2.05 2.09
N TRP A 133 -12.16 1.03 1.22
CA TRP A 133 -11.88 -0.35 1.63
C TRP A 133 -10.42 -0.59 2.05
N LEU A 134 -9.53 0.38 1.84
CA LEU A 134 -8.14 0.45 2.29
C LEU A 134 -7.94 1.41 3.47
N ARG A 135 -8.97 1.63 4.29
CA ARG A 135 -8.88 2.52 5.46
C ARG A 135 -7.69 2.26 6.39
N GLY A 136 -7.19 1.02 6.49
CA GLY A 136 -5.99 0.68 7.29
C GLY A 136 -4.64 0.94 6.61
N ALA A 137 -4.63 1.41 5.36
CA ALA A 137 -3.39 1.77 4.66
C ALA A 137 -2.74 3.02 5.27
N GLY A 138 -3.55 4.01 5.62
CA GLY A 138 -3.12 5.29 6.20
C GLY A 138 -2.65 5.18 7.65
N ASP A 139 -2.39 6.36 8.22
CA ASP A 139 -2.08 6.55 9.63
C ASP A 139 -3.35 6.39 10.48
N ALA A 140 -3.16 5.99 11.73
CA ALA A 140 -4.23 5.92 12.72
C ALA A 140 -4.38 7.29 13.40
N THR A 141 -5.63 7.64 13.69
CA THR A 141 -5.97 8.84 14.47
C THR A 141 -6.09 8.48 15.93
N PHE A 142 -5.41 9.24 16.79
CA PHE A 142 -5.42 9.12 18.24
C PHE A 142 -5.95 10.45 18.82
N GLY A 143 -7.15 10.43 19.38
CA GLY A 143 -7.84 11.66 19.74
C GLY A 143 -8.14 12.55 18.52
N ASP A 144 -8.33 13.85 18.74
CA ASP A 144 -8.81 14.77 17.71
C ASP A 144 -7.72 15.25 16.73
N ASP A 145 -6.43 15.22 17.11
CA ASP A 145 -5.34 15.87 16.36
C ASP A 145 -4.04 15.07 16.23
N GLU A 146 -3.95 13.83 16.74
CA GLU A 146 -2.72 13.04 16.66
C GLU A 146 -2.80 11.96 15.58
N TYR A 147 -1.89 12.02 14.61
CA TYR A 147 -1.70 10.97 13.61
C TYR A 147 -0.46 10.16 13.97
N ARG A 148 -0.63 8.84 14.14
CA ARG A 148 0.49 7.90 14.32
C ARG A 148 0.51 6.88 13.20
N SER A 149 1.72 6.49 12.79
CA SER A 149 1.89 5.41 11.82
C SER A 149 1.19 4.14 12.30
N ASN A 150 0.39 3.54 11.43
CA ASN A 150 -0.45 2.38 11.77
C ASN A 150 0.16 1.04 11.37
N GLY A 151 1.42 0.84 11.76
CA GLY A 151 2.28 -0.26 11.33
C GLY A 151 2.97 -0.01 9.99
N ASN A 152 3.61 -1.06 9.47
CA ASN A 152 4.46 -0.96 8.28
C ASN A 152 3.78 -1.52 7.02
N ARG A 153 4.27 -1.07 5.86
CA ARG A 153 4.00 -1.68 4.56
C ARG A 153 5.30 -2.06 3.87
N LEU A 154 5.19 -2.82 2.78
CA LEU A 154 6.34 -3.04 1.90
C LEU A 154 6.32 -2.04 0.74
N HIS A 155 7.44 -1.38 0.53
CA HIS A 155 7.73 -0.49 -0.59
C HIS A 155 8.54 -1.25 -1.64
N VAL A 156 7.99 -1.52 -2.82
CA VAL A 156 8.69 -2.22 -3.90
C VAL A 156 9.05 -1.22 -4.99
N ALA A 157 10.34 -0.85 -5.03
CA ALA A 157 10.87 0.14 -5.97
C ALA A 157 11.28 -0.48 -7.32
N ASP A 158 11.56 -1.78 -7.33
CA ASP A 158 11.94 -2.52 -8.54
C ASP A 158 10.88 -3.57 -8.89
N GLY A 159 10.28 -3.43 -10.07
CA GLY A 159 9.33 -4.39 -10.62
C GLY A 159 9.90 -5.80 -10.84
N LYS A 160 11.23 -5.95 -10.85
CA LYS A 160 11.93 -7.24 -10.92
C LYS A 160 11.99 -7.97 -9.57
N ALA A 161 11.51 -7.38 -8.48
CA ALA A 161 11.39 -8.03 -7.18
C ALA A 161 10.34 -9.16 -7.13
N SER A 162 9.62 -9.42 -8.24
CA SER A 162 8.72 -10.57 -8.37
C SER A 162 9.50 -11.87 -8.65
N PRO A 163 9.19 -12.98 -7.95
CA PRO A 163 8.20 -13.12 -6.88
C PRO A 163 8.70 -12.52 -5.55
N LEU A 164 7.84 -11.76 -4.89
CA LEU A 164 8.08 -11.21 -3.57
C LEU A 164 7.64 -12.20 -2.49
N THR A 165 8.53 -12.53 -1.57
CA THR A 165 8.22 -13.34 -0.38
C THR A 165 8.46 -12.51 0.88
N PHE A 166 7.50 -12.50 1.79
CA PHE A 166 7.59 -11.78 3.06
C PHE A 166 6.98 -12.59 4.20
N VAL A 167 7.40 -12.29 5.43
CA VAL A 167 6.82 -12.82 6.66
C VAL A 167 6.41 -11.64 7.52
N ALA A 168 5.17 -11.62 7.97
CA ALA A 168 4.67 -10.65 8.94
C ALA A 168 4.51 -11.30 10.32
N LEU A 169 4.84 -10.56 11.37
CA LEU A 169 4.61 -10.95 12.76
C LEU A 169 3.37 -10.25 13.30
N PHE A 170 2.49 -11.03 13.93
CA PHE A 170 1.40 -10.56 14.75
C PHE A 170 1.71 -10.93 16.20
N PRO A 171 2.15 -9.98 17.04
CA PRO A 171 2.43 -10.25 18.44
C PRO A 171 1.12 -10.55 19.18
N TYR A 172 1.14 -11.53 20.07
CA TYR A 172 0.02 -11.79 20.94
C TYR A 172 0.05 -10.84 22.14
N VAL A 173 -1.08 -10.20 22.42
CA VAL A 173 -1.24 -9.31 23.58
C VAL A 173 -2.50 -9.72 24.34
N ASP A 174 -2.39 -10.00 25.63
CA ASP A 174 -3.54 -10.45 26.46
C ASP A 174 -4.63 -9.38 26.54
N GLU A 175 -4.23 -8.12 26.72
CA GLU A 175 -5.10 -6.95 26.68
C GLU A 175 -4.49 -5.93 25.71
N PRO A 176 -4.95 -5.88 24.45
CA PRO A 176 -4.41 -4.95 23.47
C PRO A 176 -4.66 -3.53 23.95
N ASP A 177 -3.58 -2.77 24.18
CA ASP A 177 -3.68 -1.35 24.45
C ASP A 177 -4.30 -0.66 23.22
N PRO A 178 -5.45 0.03 23.36
CA PRO A 178 -6.07 0.74 22.25
C PRO A 178 -5.18 1.85 21.67
N GLU A 179 -4.16 2.29 22.42
CA GLU A 179 -3.17 3.29 21.97
C GLU A 179 -2.00 2.71 21.16
N LEU A 180 -1.91 1.37 21.01
CA LEU A 180 -0.89 0.73 20.18
C LEU A 180 -1.39 0.52 18.74
N PRO A 181 -0.87 1.27 17.74
CA PRO A 181 -1.34 1.22 16.35
C PRO A 181 -0.74 0.04 15.58
N MET A 182 -0.90 -1.18 16.10
CA MET A 182 -0.42 -2.40 15.45
C MET A 182 -1.49 -3.49 15.40
N ALA A 183 -1.38 -4.38 14.43
CA ALA A 183 -2.20 -5.59 14.36
C ALA A 183 -1.64 -6.66 15.31
N THR A 184 -2.51 -7.29 16.11
CA THR A 184 -2.13 -8.27 17.14
C THR A 184 -2.78 -9.63 16.91
N ALA A 185 -2.12 -10.68 17.37
CA ALA A 185 -2.65 -12.04 17.39
C ALA A 185 -3.67 -12.24 18.54
N PRO A 186 -4.62 -13.18 18.41
CA PRO A 186 -4.83 -14.05 17.25
C PRO A 186 -5.58 -13.36 16.11
N VAL A 187 -5.11 -13.56 14.88
CA VAL A 187 -5.80 -13.23 13.63
C VAL A 187 -6.25 -14.50 12.92
N ALA A 188 -7.41 -14.46 12.26
CA ALA A 188 -7.80 -15.47 11.28
C ALA A 188 -7.48 -15.00 9.86
N MET A 189 -7.31 -15.94 8.92
CA MET A 189 -7.07 -15.58 7.51
C MET A 189 -8.20 -14.72 6.92
N SER A 190 -9.44 -14.93 7.38
CA SER A 190 -10.60 -14.13 7.00
C SER A 190 -10.58 -12.71 7.54
N ASP A 191 -9.76 -12.41 8.55
CA ASP A 191 -9.60 -11.08 9.12
C ASP A 191 -8.58 -10.25 8.33
N LEU A 192 -7.78 -10.89 7.47
CA LEU A 192 -6.69 -10.25 6.77
C LEU A 192 -7.12 -9.73 5.39
N LEU A 193 -6.66 -8.53 5.05
CA LEU A 193 -6.73 -7.93 3.74
C LEU A 193 -5.32 -7.77 3.18
N LEU A 194 -5.04 -8.42 2.06
CA LEU A 194 -3.82 -8.20 1.28
C LEU A 194 -4.16 -7.34 0.07
N ALA A 195 -3.43 -6.24 -0.09
CA ALA A 195 -3.65 -5.32 -1.20
C ALA A 195 -2.34 -4.81 -1.79
N LEU A 196 -2.36 -4.55 -3.09
CA LEU A 196 -1.28 -3.92 -3.83
C LEU A 196 -1.77 -2.57 -4.37
N VAL A 197 -1.00 -1.53 -4.14
CA VAL A 197 -1.28 -0.18 -4.63
C VAL A 197 -0.11 0.27 -5.48
N TYR A 198 -0.39 0.84 -6.64
CA TYR A 198 0.65 1.50 -7.44
C TYR A 198 0.61 3.00 -7.22
N LEU A 199 1.75 3.56 -6.82
CA LEU A 199 1.94 4.98 -6.62
C LEU A 199 2.92 5.54 -7.64
N GLY A 200 2.63 6.73 -8.15
CA GLY A 200 3.57 7.49 -8.98
C GLY A 200 4.63 8.22 -8.14
N PRO A 201 5.58 8.89 -8.80
CA PRO A 201 6.74 9.53 -8.15
C PRO A 201 6.36 10.59 -7.10
N ASP A 202 5.26 11.32 -7.31
CA ASP A 202 4.78 12.35 -6.38
C ASP A 202 3.80 11.82 -5.32
N GLY A 203 3.76 10.51 -5.12
CA GLY A 203 2.83 9.85 -4.20
C GLY A 203 1.38 9.83 -4.69
N GLN A 204 1.15 10.06 -5.99
CA GLN A 204 -0.17 9.92 -6.58
C GLN A 204 -0.61 8.46 -6.56
N VAL A 205 -1.82 8.20 -6.09
CA VAL A 205 -2.37 6.84 -6.06
C VAL A 205 -2.96 6.55 -7.44
N TYR A 206 -2.32 5.70 -8.22
CA TYR A 206 -2.78 5.39 -9.58
C TYR A 206 -3.93 4.38 -9.57
N TRP A 207 -3.71 3.24 -8.92
CA TRP A 207 -4.69 2.19 -8.74
C TRP A 207 -4.41 1.40 -7.47
N ALA A 208 -5.44 0.69 -6.99
CA ALA A 208 -5.35 -0.26 -5.90
C ALA A 208 -6.07 -1.55 -6.28
N GLN A 209 -5.47 -2.70 -5.96
CA GLN A 209 -6.03 -4.02 -6.18
C GLN A 209 -6.04 -4.81 -4.87
N ARG A 210 -7.21 -5.38 -4.56
CA ARG A 210 -7.37 -6.39 -3.52
C ARG A 210 -6.85 -7.72 -4.05
N LEU A 211 -5.90 -8.32 -3.34
CA LEU A 211 -5.31 -9.61 -3.68
C LEU A 211 -5.98 -10.76 -2.92
N GLN A 212 -6.33 -10.52 -1.65
CA GLN A 212 -7.04 -11.46 -0.79
C GLN A 212 -7.81 -10.69 0.29
N GLY A 213 -8.94 -11.25 0.78
CA GLY A 213 -9.64 -10.78 1.98
C GLY A 213 -10.92 -10.02 1.78
#